data_AF-A0A5E4I9H7-F1
#
_entry.id   AF-A0A5E4I9H7-F1
#
_cell.length_a   1.000
_cell.length_b   1.000
_cell.length_c   1.000
_cell.angle_alpha   90.00
_cell.angle_beta   90.00
_cell.angle_gamma   90.00
#
_symmetry.space_group_name_H-M   'P 1'
#
loop_
_entity.id
_entity.type
_entity.pdbx_description
1 polymer ?
#
loop_
_entity_poly.entity_id
_entity_poly.type
_entity_poly.pdbx_seq_one_letter_code
_entity_poly.pdbx_strand_id
1 'polypeptide(L)'
;MRKIIFLIAFCIITSLSLPLVTAENTTNNTGPEFEVGLYTSIGFGLSFHGFEISVKNIGDSTAHNVTLTNLSIEGNVIYNNRVTKWERDIESGTTLLGSPNSLFIGIGRFTATMTVTCDEGIFGTGSGNGFIFGPFIIVP
;
A
#
# COMPACT_ATOMS: atom_id res chain seq x y z
N MET A 1 -31.34 -41.24 -3.81
CA MET A 1 -31.78 -39.96 -4.40
C MET A 1 -32.43 -39.11 -3.32
N ARG A 2 -32.06 -37.82 -3.22
CA ARG A 2 -32.59 -36.77 -2.32
C ARG A 2 -32.18 -36.93 -0.85
N LYS A 3 -31.71 -35.93 -0.10
CA LYS A 3 -31.34 -34.52 -0.32
C LYS A 3 -30.42 -34.20 0.87
N ILE A 4 -29.12 -34.04 0.65
CA ILE A 4 -28.22 -33.48 1.66
C ILE A 4 -28.18 -31.97 1.36
N ILE A 5 -29.03 -31.22 2.06
CA ILE A 5 -28.96 -29.76 2.10
C ILE A 5 -27.93 -29.46 3.20
N PHE A 6 -26.66 -29.42 2.82
CA PHE A 6 -25.64 -28.82 3.69
C PHE A 6 -25.80 -27.30 3.58
N LEU A 7 -26.24 -26.76 4.69
CA LEU A 7 -26.32 -25.36 5.05
C LEU A 7 -24.99 -24.66 4.73
N ILE A 8 -24.88 -23.97 3.59
CA ILE A 8 -23.81 -22.98 3.34
C ILE A 8 -24.24 -21.72 4.07
N ALA A 9 -24.09 -21.75 5.39
CA ALA A 9 -24.08 -20.58 6.23
C ALA A 9 -22.63 -20.28 6.57
N PHE A 10 -22.28 -18.99 6.51
CA PHE A 10 -21.08 -18.41 7.13
C PHE A 10 -19.75 -18.55 6.38
N CYS A 11 -19.52 -17.61 5.45
CA CYS A 11 -18.33 -16.74 5.46
C CYS A 11 -18.49 -15.69 4.37
N ILE A 12 -19.40 -14.74 4.60
CA ILE A 12 -19.21 -13.40 4.05
C ILE A 12 -18.01 -12.85 4.83
N ILE A 13 -16.80 -13.12 4.35
CA ILE A 13 -15.63 -12.34 4.77
C ILE A 13 -15.81 -11.02 4.04
N THR A 14 -16.67 -10.14 4.59
CA THR A 14 -16.49 -8.72 4.39
C THR A 14 -15.08 -8.47 4.90
N SER A 15 -14.15 -8.21 3.99
CA SER A 15 -12.82 -7.70 4.29
C SER A 15 -13.00 -6.36 5.00
N LEU A 16 -13.26 -6.43 6.30
CA LEU A 16 -13.14 -5.30 7.21
C LEU A 16 -11.63 -5.16 7.45
N SER A 17 -10.94 -4.63 6.44
CA SER A 17 -9.59 -4.14 6.58
C SER A 17 -9.67 -2.93 7.52
N LEU A 18 -9.53 -3.18 8.81
CA LEU A 18 -9.25 -2.12 9.78
C LEU A 18 -7.84 -1.64 9.45
N PRO A 19 -7.65 -0.39 8.99
CA PRO A 19 -6.30 0.16 8.93
C PRO A 19 -5.74 0.12 10.35
N LEU A 20 -4.58 -0.54 10.52
CA LEU A 20 -3.81 -0.47 11.75
C LEU A 20 -3.18 0.93 11.81
N VAL A 21 -3.99 1.92 12.16
CA VAL A 21 -3.53 3.30 12.37
C VAL A 21 -2.70 3.30 13.65
N THR A 22 -1.38 3.46 13.50
CA THR A 22 -0.51 3.79 14.62
C THR A 22 0.27 5.05 14.28
N ALA A 23 -0.26 6.19 14.74
CA ALA A 23 0.47 7.34 15.29
C ALA A 23 -0.51 8.49 15.52
N GLU A 24 -0.95 8.69 16.76
CA GLU A 24 -1.36 10.03 17.20
C GLU A 24 -0.11 10.88 17.29
N ASN A 25 -0.02 11.92 16.47
CA ASN A 25 0.74 13.11 16.82
C ASN A 25 -0.02 14.35 16.34
N THR A 26 -1.07 14.71 17.07
CA THR A 26 -1.84 15.94 16.83
C THR A 26 -1.05 17.14 17.34
N THR A 27 0.06 17.45 16.70
CA THR A 27 0.55 18.83 16.64
C THR A 27 -0.13 19.48 15.44
N ASN A 28 -0.66 20.70 15.60
CA ASN A 28 -1.19 21.49 14.49
C ASN A 28 -0.05 21.78 13.49
N ASN A 29 0.28 20.80 12.66
CA ASN A 29 1.25 20.93 11.60
C ASN A 29 0.54 21.65 10.46
N THR A 30 0.84 22.93 10.29
CA THR A 30 0.49 23.66 9.07
C THR A 30 1.35 23.09 7.95
N GLY A 31 0.75 22.46 6.94
CA GLY A 31 1.49 21.79 5.86
C GLY A 31 0.84 20.49 5.38
N PRO A 32 1.35 19.91 4.28
CA PRO A 32 0.99 18.57 3.88
C PRO A 32 1.53 17.55 4.89
N GLU A 33 0.81 16.44 5.05
CA GLU A 33 1.20 15.30 5.89
C GLU A 33 0.70 14.03 5.23
N PHE A 34 1.44 12.92 5.30
CA PHE A 34 1.11 11.72 4.54
C PHE A 34 0.80 10.51 5.41
N GLU A 35 -0.34 9.89 5.14
CA GLU A 35 -0.65 8.52 5.53
C GLU A 35 -0.31 7.60 4.34
N VAL A 36 0.58 6.63 4.54
CA VAL A 36 1.06 5.74 3.48
C VAL A 36 0.67 4.30 3.79
N GLY A 37 -0.09 3.69 2.89
CA GLY A 37 -0.54 2.30 2.99
C GLY A 37 0.03 1.42 1.89
N LEU A 38 0.08 0.12 2.15
CA LEU A 38 0.49 -0.92 1.20
C LEU A 38 -0.62 -1.96 1.11
N TYR A 39 -0.94 -2.42 -0.09
CA TYR A 39 -1.99 -3.42 -0.28
C TYR A 39 -1.78 -4.22 -1.58
N THR A 40 -2.57 -5.29 -1.75
CA THR A 40 -2.63 -6.05 -2.99
C THR A 40 -3.84 -5.62 -3.80
N SER A 41 -3.62 -5.25 -5.06
CA SER A 41 -4.70 -5.14 -6.04
C SER A 41 -5.00 -6.50 -6.66
N ILE A 42 -6.29 -6.81 -6.81
CA ILE A 42 -6.75 -7.98 -7.56
C ILE A 42 -7.45 -7.47 -8.82
N GLY A 43 -6.75 -7.50 -9.95
CA GLY A 43 -7.36 -7.27 -11.26
C GLY A 43 -8.10 -8.54 -11.73
N PHE A 44 -9.31 -8.39 -12.27
CA PHE A 44 -9.97 -9.50 -12.97
C PHE A 44 -9.36 -9.65 -14.38
N GLY A 45 -8.52 -10.66 -14.57
CA GLY A 45 -7.81 -10.97 -15.82
C GLY A 45 -6.36 -11.38 -15.55
N LEU A 46 -5.61 -11.80 -16.57
CA LEU A 46 -4.18 -12.14 -16.46
C LEU A 46 -3.26 -10.94 -16.08
N SER A 47 -3.84 -9.83 -15.66
CA SER A 47 -3.16 -8.65 -15.13
C SER A 47 -2.85 -8.91 -13.65
N PHE A 48 -1.60 -9.24 -13.40
CA PHE A 48 -1.00 -9.68 -12.14
C PHE A 48 -1.53 -8.95 -10.89
N HIS A 49 -1.68 -9.73 -9.82
CA HIS A 49 -1.86 -9.29 -8.43
C HIS A 49 -0.76 -8.30 -8.05
N GLY A 50 -1.02 -7.01 -8.26
CA GLY A 50 -0.02 -5.97 -8.17
C GLY A 50 0.13 -5.50 -6.72
N PHE A 51 1.37 -5.43 -6.26
CA PHE A 51 1.70 -4.67 -5.06
C PHE A 51 1.38 -3.19 -5.32
N GLU A 52 0.52 -2.61 -4.51
CA GLU A 52 0.03 -1.25 -4.67
C GLU A 52 0.26 -0.45 -3.38
N ILE A 53 0.40 0.86 -3.55
CA ILE A 53 0.70 1.81 -2.49
C ILE A 53 -0.39 2.88 -2.52
N SER A 54 -0.93 3.21 -1.35
CA SER A 54 -1.78 4.38 -1.15
C SER A 54 -0.97 5.47 -0.47
N VAL A 55 -1.13 6.69 -0.94
CA VAL A 55 -0.60 7.88 -0.30
C VAL A 55 -1.74 8.85 -0.14
N LYS A 56 -2.14 9.12 1.10
CA LYS A 56 -3.18 10.08 1.42
C LYS A 56 -2.56 11.30 2.06
N ASN A 57 -2.86 12.49 1.53
CA ASN A 57 -2.51 13.72 2.19
C ASN A 57 -3.54 13.98 3.31
N ILE A 58 -3.13 13.85 4.56
CA ILE A 58 -3.94 14.11 5.76
C ILE A 58 -3.66 15.49 6.35
N GLY A 59 -2.70 16.23 5.79
CA GLY A 59 -2.39 17.61 6.16
C GLY A 59 -3.42 18.60 5.61
N ASP A 60 -3.23 19.89 5.91
CA ASP A 60 -4.20 20.96 5.62
C ASP A 60 -3.92 21.74 4.33
N SER A 61 -2.88 21.37 3.58
CA SER A 61 -2.46 22.02 2.34
C SER A 61 -2.04 21.01 1.28
N THR A 62 -2.04 21.44 0.02
CA THR A 62 -1.62 20.61 -1.11
C THR A 62 -0.13 20.29 -1.04
N ALA A 63 0.21 19.03 -1.28
CA ALA A 63 1.59 18.59 -1.48
C ALA A 63 1.94 18.60 -2.97
N HIS A 64 3.07 19.18 -3.33
CA HIS A 64 3.51 19.23 -4.74
C HIS A 64 4.58 18.19 -5.05
N ASN A 65 4.54 17.64 -6.27
CA ASN A 65 5.53 16.69 -6.79
C ASN A 65 5.81 15.47 -5.89
N VAL A 66 4.74 14.81 -5.42
CA VAL A 66 4.82 13.73 -4.44
C VAL A 66 5.53 12.48 -4.97
N THR A 67 6.78 12.28 -4.61
CA THR A 67 7.64 11.20 -5.10
C THR A 67 7.75 10.04 -4.12
N LEU A 68 7.76 8.78 -4.61
CA LEU A 68 8.16 7.62 -3.81
C LEU A 68 9.65 7.35 -4.03
N THR A 69 10.44 7.50 -2.97
CA THR A 69 11.90 7.49 -3.10
C THR A 69 12.55 6.20 -2.62
N ASN A 70 11.97 5.55 -1.60
CA ASN A 70 12.59 4.38 -0.98
C ASN A 70 11.57 3.26 -0.74
N LEU A 71 11.56 2.25 -1.60
CA LEU A 71 10.95 0.97 -1.29
C LEU A 71 12.02 0.05 -0.70
N SER A 72 11.86 -0.31 0.56
CA SER A 72 12.63 -1.38 1.20
C SER A 72 11.73 -2.59 1.38
N ILE A 73 12.25 -3.78 1.10
CA ILE A 73 11.59 -5.04 1.40
C ILE A 73 12.56 -5.94 2.16
N GLU A 74 12.13 -6.36 3.35
CA GLU A 74 12.80 -7.33 4.19
C GLU A 74 12.14 -8.71 4.04
N GLY A 75 12.96 -9.77 4.03
CA GLY A 75 12.51 -11.16 3.89
C GLY A 75 13.15 -11.88 2.70
N ASN A 76 12.58 -13.03 2.34
CA ASN A 76 13.05 -13.85 1.22
C ASN A 76 12.47 -13.35 -0.11
N VAL A 77 12.73 -12.08 -0.43
CA VAL A 77 12.23 -11.40 -1.63
C VAL A 77 13.40 -10.82 -2.41
N ILE A 78 13.43 -11.14 -3.71
CA ILE A 78 14.29 -10.51 -4.70
C ILE A 78 13.41 -9.52 -5.46
N TYR A 79 13.82 -8.26 -5.49
CA TYR A 79 13.11 -7.25 -6.23
C TYR A 79 14.06 -6.31 -6.95
N ASN A 80 13.61 -5.79 -8.09
CA ASN A 80 14.32 -4.71 -8.76
C ASN A 80 13.90 -3.40 -8.10
N ASN A 81 14.78 -2.78 -7.30
CA ASN A 81 14.50 -1.50 -6.67
C ASN A 81 14.56 -0.36 -7.70
N ARG A 82 13.45 -0.12 -8.40
CA ARG A 82 13.30 1.07 -9.24
C ARG A 82 12.58 2.14 -8.44
N VAL A 83 13.20 3.32 -8.36
CA VAL A 83 12.54 4.53 -7.85
C VAL A 83 11.24 4.72 -8.64
N THR A 84 10.13 4.84 -7.93
CA THR A 84 8.81 5.03 -8.54
C THR A 84 8.43 6.49 -8.36
N LYS A 85 8.57 7.29 -9.42
CA LYS A 85 8.18 8.69 -9.36
C LYS A 85 6.73 8.85 -9.79
N TRP A 86 5.90 9.38 -8.90
CA TRP A 86 4.57 9.88 -9.24
C TRP A 86 4.66 11.40 -9.18
N GLU A 87 5.09 12.05 -10.25
CA GLU A 87 5.10 13.51 -10.28
C GLU A 87 3.65 14.02 -10.35
N ARG A 88 2.99 14.04 -9.19
CA ARG A 88 1.59 14.40 -9.00
C ARG A 88 1.45 15.21 -7.73
N ASP A 89 0.57 16.19 -7.81
CA ASP A 89 0.13 16.95 -6.64
C ASP A 89 -0.99 16.19 -5.93
N ILE A 90 -1.01 16.27 -4.60
CA ILE A 90 -2.04 15.64 -3.76
C ILE A 90 -2.67 16.72 -2.90
N GLU A 91 -3.92 17.06 -3.20
CA GLU A 91 -4.72 17.99 -2.38
C GLU A 91 -5.00 17.41 -0.99
N SER A 92 -5.19 18.29 -0.01
CA SER A 92 -5.59 17.90 1.35
C SER A 92 -6.82 16.99 1.34
N GLY A 93 -6.73 15.88 2.07
CA GLY A 93 -7.80 14.88 2.21
C GLY A 93 -7.91 13.89 1.04
N THR A 94 -7.12 14.04 -0.01
CA THR A 94 -7.17 13.15 -1.18
C THR A 94 -6.19 11.99 -1.07
N THR A 95 -6.54 10.87 -1.70
CA THR A 95 -5.73 9.66 -1.76
C THR A 95 -5.28 9.41 -3.19
N LEU A 96 -4.00 9.17 -3.36
CA LEU A 96 -3.38 8.75 -4.60
C LEU A 96 -2.97 7.29 -4.50
N LEU A 97 -3.30 6.54 -5.54
CA LEU A 97 -2.95 5.14 -5.65
C LEU A 97 -1.95 4.93 -6.79
N GLY A 98 -1.09 3.94 -6.63
CA GLY A 98 -0.29 3.44 -7.72
C GLY A 98 0.59 2.27 -7.33
N SER A 99 1.27 1.71 -8.33
CA SER A 99 2.15 0.57 -8.15
C SER A 99 3.62 0.97 -8.32
N PRO A 100 4.53 0.38 -7.54
CA PRO A 100 5.95 0.52 -7.79
C PRO A 100 6.32 -0.18 -9.10
N ASN A 101 7.21 0.43 -9.88
CA ASN A 101 7.69 -0.12 -11.15
C ASN A 101 8.76 -1.19 -10.92
N SER A 102 8.40 -2.24 -10.21
CA SER A 102 9.32 -3.24 -9.69
C SER A 102 8.78 -4.63 -9.94
N LEU A 103 9.67 -5.54 -10.36
CA LEU A 103 9.38 -6.97 -10.34
C LEU A 103 9.74 -7.50 -8.96
N PHE A 104 8.84 -8.28 -8.37
CA PHE A 104 9.05 -8.96 -7.10
C PHE A 104 8.96 -10.47 -7.31
N ILE A 105 9.95 -11.20 -6.82
CA ILE A 105 9.95 -12.66 -6.80
C ILE A 105 10.43 -13.11 -5.43
N GLY A 106 9.69 -13.98 -4.78
CA GLY A 106 10.09 -14.46 -3.45
C GLY A 106 9.26 -15.62 -2.96
N ILE A 107 9.60 -16.09 -1.76
CA ILE A 107 8.80 -17.08 -1.04
C ILE A 107 8.80 -16.80 0.45
N GLY A 108 7.60 -16.61 1.01
CA GLY A 108 7.41 -16.43 2.45
C GLY A 108 6.90 -15.04 2.81
N ARG A 109 7.04 -14.70 4.09
CA ARG A 109 6.61 -13.41 4.63
C ARG A 109 7.63 -12.34 4.30
N PHE A 110 7.14 -11.13 4.07
CA PHE A 110 7.98 -9.96 3.88
C PHE A 110 7.40 -8.77 4.64
N THR A 111 8.26 -7.80 4.94
CA THR A 111 7.86 -6.47 5.41
C THR A 111 8.33 -5.47 4.38
N ALA A 112 7.43 -4.63 3.91
CA ALA A 112 7.75 -3.55 2.99
C ALA A 112 7.63 -2.22 3.73
N THR A 113 8.59 -1.34 3.48
CA THR A 113 8.63 0.02 3.99
C THR A 113 8.75 0.96 2.80
N MET A 114 7.94 2.01 2.79
CA MET A 114 7.93 3.01 1.74
C MET A 114 8.13 4.40 2.33
N THR A 115 8.95 5.22 1.66
CA THR A 115 9.07 6.65 1.94
C THR A 115 8.49 7.47 0.79
N VAL A 116 7.62 8.40 1.15
CA VAL A 116 7.05 9.44 0.29
C VAL A 116 7.71 10.77 0.63
N THR A 117 7.99 11.58 -0.37
CA THR A 117 8.55 12.93 -0.23
C THR A 117 7.81 13.91 -1.14
N CYS A 118 7.76 15.19 -0.79
CA CYS A 118 7.26 16.26 -1.64
C CYS A 118 8.19 17.48 -1.63
N ASP A 119 7.92 18.47 -2.49
CA ASP A 119 8.77 19.66 -2.64
C ASP A 119 8.78 20.56 -1.39
N GLU A 120 7.75 20.47 -0.55
CA GLU A 120 7.69 21.15 0.76
C GLU A 120 8.72 20.60 1.77
N GLY A 121 9.49 19.57 1.40
CA GLY A 121 10.49 18.93 2.26
C GLY A 121 9.87 18.02 3.33
N ILE A 122 8.57 17.77 3.25
CA ILE A 122 7.86 16.82 4.11
C ILE A 122 8.08 15.41 3.58
N PHE A 123 8.20 14.46 4.51
CA PHE A 123 8.26 13.04 4.20
C PHE A 123 7.23 12.26 5.03
N GLY A 124 6.70 11.21 4.42
CA GLY A 124 5.84 10.23 5.08
C GLY A 124 6.43 8.84 4.93
N THR A 125 6.24 7.99 5.93
CA THR A 125 6.68 6.60 5.87
C THR A 125 5.52 5.66 6.13
N GLY A 126 5.33 4.69 5.23
CA GLY A 126 4.38 3.60 5.40
C GLY A 126 5.12 2.29 5.56
N SER A 127 4.56 1.36 6.32
CA SER A 127 5.04 -0.02 6.34
C SER A 127 3.89 -0.99 6.37
N GLY A 128 4.12 -2.17 5.81
CA GLY A 128 3.11 -3.20 5.67
C GLY A 128 3.76 -4.56 5.58
N ASN A 129 3.06 -5.57 6.12
CA ASN A 129 3.51 -6.94 6.07
C ASN A 129 2.76 -7.66 4.95
N GLY A 130 3.44 -8.57 4.25
CA GLY A 130 2.81 -9.37 3.21
C GLY A 130 3.36 -10.79 3.15
N PHE A 131 2.83 -11.53 2.20
CA PHE A 131 3.29 -12.85 1.82
C PHE A 131 3.51 -12.87 0.31
N ILE A 132 4.60 -13.48 -0.13
CA ILE A 132 4.93 -13.66 -1.54
C ILE A 132 5.13 -15.14 -1.85
N PHE A 133 4.66 -15.57 -3.02
CA PHE A 133 4.92 -16.91 -3.56
C PHE A 133 5.14 -16.83 -5.08
N GLY A 134 6.39 -16.97 -5.50
CA GLY A 134 6.78 -16.69 -6.88
C GLY A 134 6.56 -15.19 -7.19
N PRO A 135 5.82 -14.84 -8.27
CA PRO A 135 5.50 -13.45 -8.59
C PRO A 135 4.25 -12.90 -7.89
N PHE A 136 3.56 -13.68 -7.06
CA PHE A 136 2.29 -13.31 -6.46
C PHE A 136 2.48 -12.70 -5.08
N ILE A 137 2.01 -11.45 -4.88
CA ILE A 137 2.07 -10.73 -3.61
C ILE A 137 0.69 -10.61 -2.97
N ILE A 138 0.62 -10.88 -1.67
CA ILE A 138 -0.57 -10.73 -0.83
C ILE A 138 -0.22 -9.83 0.35
N VAL A 139 -0.87 -8.68 0.45
CA VAL A 139 -0.82 -7.76 1.59
C VAL A 139 -2.24 -7.70 2.18
N PRO A 140 -2.41 -8.05 3.46
CA PRO A 140 -3.71 -8.13 4.12
C PRO A 140 -4.29 -6.77 4.50
#